data_AF-R9GTB3-F1
#
_entry.id   AF-R9GTB3-F1
#
_cell.length_a   1.000
_cell.length_b   1.000
_cell.length_c   1.000
_cell.angle_alpha   90.00
_cell.angle_beta   90.00
_cell.angle_gamma   90.00
#
_symmetry.space_group_name_H-M   'P 1'
#
loop_
_entity.id
_entity.type
_entity.pdbx_description
1 polymer ?
#
loop_
_entity_poly.entity_id
_entity_poly.type
_entity_poly.pdbx_seq_one_letter_code
_entity_poly.pdbx_strand_id
1 'polypeptide(L)'
;MAKVTEQDIITFLQEKVSTLQIELNKAQSALESFSGSAPKANAKPASDTSVEKVKSVRGKKVPALKPSKPLAVPEQFNADDKMDKKLAYILSTLGASFNSEVVSKIQELEPEKDADKLGKAVIVKLASLFKAGRIKGTKLNGKYKYEL
;
A
#
# COMPACT_ATOMS: atom_id res chain seq x y z
N MET A 1 -34.82 -21.96 27.37
CA MET A 1 -33.78 -21.68 26.36
C MET A 1 -34.51 -21.28 25.08
N ALA A 2 -34.32 -20.06 24.59
CA ALA A 2 -35.01 -19.59 23.39
C ALA A 2 -34.54 -20.41 22.17
N LYS A 3 -35.47 -21.02 21.45
CA LYS A 3 -35.17 -21.74 20.21
C LYS A 3 -35.02 -20.70 19.12
N VAL A 4 -33.78 -20.38 18.74
CA VAL A 4 -33.49 -19.59 17.54
C VAL A 4 -34.04 -20.36 16.36
N THR A 5 -34.95 -19.74 15.61
CA THR A 5 -35.56 -20.34 14.42
C THR A 5 -34.71 -20.06 13.18
N GLU A 6 -34.85 -20.86 12.15
CA GLU A 6 -34.21 -20.61 10.85
C GLU A 6 -34.58 -19.23 10.30
N GLN A 7 -35.80 -18.77 10.57
CA GLN A 7 -36.28 -17.45 10.19
C GLN A 7 -35.51 -16.32 10.88
N ASP A 8 -35.13 -16.50 12.15
CA ASP A 8 -34.31 -15.54 12.89
C ASP A 8 -32.90 -15.44 12.30
N ILE A 9 -32.35 -16.58 11.88
CA ILE A 9 -31.03 -16.64 11.22
C ILE A 9 -31.08 -15.90 9.88
N ILE A 10 -32.12 -16.15 9.08
CA ILE A 10 -32.30 -15.47 7.79
C ILE A 10 -32.42 -13.97 7.99
N THR A 11 -33.22 -13.53 8.96
CA THR A 11 -33.42 -12.11 9.27
C THR A 11 -32.10 -11.45 9.69
N PHE A 12 -31.36 -12.08 10.60
CA PHE A 12 -30.05 -11.60 11.03
C PHE A 12 -29.04 -11.50 9.86
N LEU A 13 -29.01 -12.50 8.97
CA LEU A 13 -28.13 -12.46 7.81
C LEU A 13 -28.53 -11.34 6.84
N GLN A 14 -29.82 -11.11 6.61
CA GLN A 14 -30.30 -10.00 5.77
C GLN A 14 -29.92 -8.63 6.36
N GLU A 15 -30.10 -8.44 7.67
CA GLU A 15 -29.66 -7.22 8.37
C GLU A 15 -28.15 -7.01 8.26
N LYS A 16 -27.36 -8.08 8.39
CA LYS A 16 -25.91 -8.03 8.20
C LYS A 16 -25.52 -7.64 6.78
N VAL A 17 -26.16 -8.21 5.76
CA VAL A 17 -25.92 -7.85 4.36
C VAL A 17 -26.24 -6.38 4.12
N SER A 18 -27.38 -5.90 4.62
CA SER A 18 -27.78 -4.49 4.51
C SER A 18 -26.77 -3.55 5.19
N THR A 19 -26.31 -3.90 6.39
CA THR A 19 -25.30 -3.12 7.11
C THR A 19 -23.99 -3.03 6.34
N LEU A 20 -23.50 -4.15 5.80
CA LEU A 20 -22.28 -4.19 5.00
C LEU A 20 -22.41 -3.36 3.70
N GLN A 21 -23.57 -3.38 3.05
CA GLN A 21 -23.81 -2.54 1.87
C GLN A 21 -23.77 -1.06 2.20
N ILE A 22 -24.32 -0.64 3.35
CA ILE A 22 -24.24 0.75 3.82
C ILE A 22 -22.78 1.16 4.06
N GLU A 23 -21.98 0.30 4.71
CA GLU A 23 -20.56 0.55 4.94
C GLU A 23 -19.77 0.65 3.62
N LEU A 24 -20.06 -0.23 2.66
CA LEU A 24 -19.46 -0.21 1.33
C LEU A 24 -19.77 1.10 0.59
N ASN A 25 -21.04 1.53 0.58
CA ASN A 25 -21.45 2.78 -0.05
C ASN A 25 -20.78 4.01 0.58
N LYS A 26 -20.62 4.03 1.91
CA LYS A 26 -19.88 5.09 2.62
C LYS A 26 -18.41 5.11 2.22
N ALA A 27 -17.77 3.95 2.14
CA ALA A 27 -16.37 3.83 1.72
C ALA A 27 -16.19 4.28 0.25
N GLN A 28 -17.13 3.93 -0.64
CA GLN A 28 -17.14 4.39 -2.03
C GLN A 28 -17.31 5.91 -2.12
N SER A 29 -18.26 6.49 -1.39
CA SER A 29 -18.48 7.95 -1.38
C SER A 29 -17.25 8.70 -0.89
N ALA A 30 -16.55 8.17 0.12
CA ALA A 30 -15.28 8.71 0.59
C ALA A 30 -14.18 8.58 -0.48
N LEU A 31 -14.09 7.43 -1.15
CA LEU A 31 -13.13 7.20 -2.23
C LEU A 31 -13.35 8.16 -3.39
N GLU A 32 -14.60 8.35 -3.84
CA GLU A 32 -14.98 9.32 -4.86
C GLU A 32 -14.54 10.74 -4.46
N SER A 33 -14.80 11.14 -3.21
CA SER A 33 -14.36 12.42 -2.65
C SER A 33 -12.83 12.60 -2.70
N PHE A 34 -12.06 11.54 -2.45
CA PHE A 34 -10.59 11.59 -2.52
C PHE A 34 -10.03 11.49 -3.94
N SER A 35 -10.71 10.76 -4.83
CA SER A 35 -10.27 10.53 -6.22
C SER A 35 -10.44 11.75 -7.12
N GLY A 36 -11.07 12.83 -6.64
CA GLY A 36 -11.30 14.05 -7.40
C GLY A 36 -12.28 13.86 -8.56
N SER A 37 -12.92 12.69 -8.68
CA SER A 37 -14.04 12.45 -9.58
C SER A 37 -15.29 13.06 -8.97
N ALA A 38 -15.31 14.39 -8.91
CA ALA A 38 -16.51 15.12 -8.55
C ALA A 38 -17.65 14.73 -9.51
N PRO A 39 -18.84 14.36 -9.02
CA PRO A 39 -20.00 14.29 -9.88
C PRO A 39 -20.24 15.70 -10.46
N LYS A 40 -20.12 15.82 -11.77
CA LYS A 40 -20.53 17.02 -12.51
C LYS A 40 -22.05 17.13 -12.40
N ALA A 41 -22.54 18.05 -11.55
CA ALA A 41 -23.89 18.59 -11.68
C ALA A 41 -24.04 19.96 -10.98
N ASN A 42 -23.91 21.01 -11.81
CA ASN A 42 -24.61 22.30 -11.84
C ASN A 42 -25.24 22.97 -10.59
N ALA A 43 -24.89 24.26 -10.47
CA ALA A 43 -25.67 25.43 -9.97
C ALA A 43 -25.90 25.53 -8.44
N LYS A 44 -25.69 26.65 -7.74
CA LYS A 44 -25.54 28.10 -8.05
C LYS A 44 -24.77 28.80 -6.88
N PRO A 45 -24.34 30.07 -7.04
CA PRO A 45 -23.37 30.75 -6.18
C PRO A 45 -24.00 31.65 -5.10
N ALA A 46 -23.35 31.72 -3.94
CA ALA A 46 -23.36 32.79 -2.92
C ALA A 46 -22.47 32.27 -1.77
N SER A 47 -21.65 33.01 -1.04
CA SER A 47 -21.27 34.42 -0.99
C SER A 47 -20.12 34.49 0.01
N ASP A 48 -19.16 35.38 -0.23
CA ASP A 48 -18.32 36.06 0.76
C ASP A 48 -18.06 35.39 2.12
N THR A 49 -16.83 34.92 2.34
CA THR A 49 -16.14 35.24 3.59
C THR A 49 -14.63 35.35 3.37
N SER A 50 -14.13 36.48 3.82
CA SER A 50 -12.78 37.00 3.67
C SER A 50 -11.84 36.45 4.75
N VAL A 51 -10.54 36.34 4.40
CA VAL A 51 -9.32 36.25 5.25
C VAL A 51 -9.18 34.94 6.05
N GLU A 52 -8.18 34.08 5.81
CA GLU A 52 -6.82 34.30 6.31
C GLU A 52 -5.73 33.66 5.43
N LYS A 53 -4.74 34.50 5.07
CA LYS A 53 -3.46 34.14 4.46
C LYS A 53 -2.65 33.30 5.46
N VAL A 54 -2.78 31.98 5.41
CA VAL A 54 -1.81 31.09 6.05
C VAL A 54 -0.56 31.06 5.18
N LYS A 55 0.51 31.65 5.73
CA LYS A 55 1.87 31.64 5.17
C LYS A 55 2.21 30.23 4.67
N SER A 56 2.46 30.11 3.37
CA SER A 56 2.94 28.89 2.74
C SER A 56 4.28 28.51 3.37
N VAL A 57 4.26 27.56 4.29
CA VAL A 57 5.46 26.94 4.82
C VAL A 57 6.15 26.28 3.64
N ARG A 58 7.29 26.87 3.28
CA ARG A 58 8.30 26.47 2.30
C ARG A 58 8.32 24.93 2.15
N GLY A 59 7.56 24.42 1.20
CA GLY A 59 7.62 23.04 0.79
C GLY A 59 9.04 22.78 0.30
N LYS A 60 9.81 22.02 1.08
CA LYS A 60 11.06 21.42 0.63
C LYS A 60 10.71 20.64 -0.63
N LYS A 61 11.05 21.18 -1.80
CA LYS A 61 11.00 20.45 -3.07
C LYS A 61 11.84 19.20 -2.87
N VAL A 62 11.17 18.06 -2.72
CA VAL A 62 11.84 16.76 -2.79
C VAL A 62 12.47 16.71 -4.18
N PRO A 63 13.79 16.49 -4.31
CA PRO A 63 14.41 16.41 -5.61
C PRO A 63 13.73 15.28 -6.38
N ALA A 64 13.20 15.58 -7.56
CA ALA A 64 12.74 14.55 -8.48
C ALA A 64 13.94 13.66 -8.79
N LEU A 65 13.97 12.48 -8.15
CA LEU A 65 14.99 11.48 -8.40
C LEU A 65 14.91 11.09 -9.87
N LYS A 66 15.98 11.39 -10.60
CA LYS A 66 16.19 10.87 -11.96
C LYS A 66 16.00 9.36 -11.91
N PRO A 67 15.22 8.75 -12.82
CA PRO A 67 15.00 7.31 -12.82
C PRO A 67 16.36 6.64 -12.99
N SER A 68 16.86 6.06 -11.91
CA SER A 68 18.06 5.23 -11.97
C SER A 68 17.70 3.96 -12.71
N LYS A 69 18.67 3.41 -13.46
CA LYS A 69 18.50 2.22 -14.29
C LYS A 69 17.75 1.12 -13.49
N PRO A 70 16.65 0.55 -14.02
CA PRO A 70 15.91 -0.49 -13.33
C PRO A 70 16.87 -1.64 -12.97
N LEU A 71 16.68 -2.22 -11.79
CA LEU A 71 17.50 -3.34 -11.33
C LEU A 71 17.42 -4.47 -12.36
N ALA A 72 18.58 -4.99 -12.75
CA ALA A 72 18.64 -6.23 -13.53
C ALA A 72 18.09 -7.36 -12.65
N VAL A 73 16.93 -7.89 -13.02
CA VAL A 73 16.30 -9.02 -12.37
C VAL A 73 17.05 -10.28 -12.81
N PRO A 74 17.73 -11.01 -11.91
CA PRO A 74 18.29 -12.31 -12.26
C PRO A 74 17.14 -13.32 -12.46
N GLU A 75 17.25 -14.24 -13.41
CA GLU A 75 16.24 -15.30 -13.62
C GLU A 75 16.25 -16.38 -12.53
N GLN A 76 17.34 -16.48 -11.76
CA GLN A 76 17.52 -17.50 -10.74
C GLN A 76 17.88 -16.87 -9.40
N PHE A 77 17.27 -17.40 -8.33
CA PHE A 77 17.64 -17.07 -6.96
C PHE A 77 18.97 -17.74 -6.61
N ASN A 78 19.94 -16.97 -6.15
CA ASN A 78 21.20 -17.49 -5.65
C ASN A 78 21.45 -17.00 -4.22
N ALA A 79 21.73 -17.93 -3.30
CA ALA A 79 21.92 -17.65 -1.89
C ALA A 79 23.24 -16.89 -1.59
N ASP A 80 24.21 -16.93 -2.50
CA ASP A 80 25.46 -16.19 -2.38
C ASP A 80 25.40 -14.78 -2.99
N ASP A 81 24.32 -14.45 -3.69
CA ASP A 81 24.19 -13.15 -4.34
C ASP A 81 23.96 -12.01 -3.34
N LYS A 82 24.29 -10.79 -3.77
CA LYS A 82 24.01 -9.58 -2.98
C LYS A 82 22.51 -9.48 -2.69
N MET A 83 22.15 -9.06 -1.48
CA MET A 83 20.75 -8.86 -1.06
C MET A 83 19.93 -8.05 -2.07
N ASP A 84 20.53 -7.07 -2.74
CA ASP A 84 19.87 -6.25 -3.75
C ASP A 84 19.32 -7.09 -4.92
N LYS A 85 20.06 -8.12 -5.37
CA LYS A 85 19.63 -9.05 -6.43
C LYS A 85 18.56 -10.03 -5.94
N LYS A 86 18.70 -10.52 -4.71
CA LYS A 86 17.69 -11.39 -4.07
C LYS A 86 16.36 -10.66 -3.96
N LEU A 87 16.39 -9.41 -3.51
CA LEU A 87 15.20 -8.56 -3.43
C LEU A 87 14.61 -8.29 -4.82
N ALA A 88 15.45 -8.03 -5.83
CA ALA A 88 14.98 -7.85 -7.21
C ALA A 88 14.28 -9.11 -7.76
N TYR A 89 14.86 -10.30 -7.53
CA TYR A 89 14.23 -11.57 -7.89
C TYR A 89 12.87 -11.71 -7.21
N ILE A 90 12.83 -11.55 -5.89
CA ILE A 90 11.63 -11.76 -5.08
C ILE A 90 10.53 -10.76 -5.44
N LEU A 91 10.86 -9.49 -5.65
CA LEU A 91 9.92 -8.48 -6.13
C LEU A 91 9.45 -8.75 -7.57
N SER A 92 10.27 -9.37 -8.42
CA SER A 92 9.82 -9.79 -9.76
C SER A 92 8.85 -10.97 -9.69
N THR A 93 9.03 -11.88 -8.72
CA THR A 93 8.19 -13.08 -8.57
C THR A 93 6.87 -12.78 -7.88
N LEU A 94 6.89 -11.98 -6.80
CA LEU A 94 5.69 -11.59 -6.05
C LEU A 94 4.95 -10.40 -6.68
N GLY A 95 5.67 -9.55 -7.43
CA GLY A 95 5.18 -8.25 -7.84
C GLY A 95 5.20 -7.23 -6.70
N ALA A 96 4.22 -6.34 -6.67
CA ALA A 96 4.12 -5.33 -5.64
C ALA A 96 3.85 -5.98 -4.28
N SER A 97 4.78 -5.85 -3.33
CA SER A 97 4.73 -6.56 -2.04
C SER A 97 5.19 -5.73 -0.86
N PHE A 98 4.73 -6.10 0.33
CA PHE A 98 5.16 -5.49 1.60
C PHE A 98 6.46 -6.12 2.11
N ASN A 99 7.18 -5.38 2.96
CA ASN A 99 8.40 -5.87 3.62
C ASN A 99 8.20 -7.25 4.29
N SER A 100 7.05 -7.46 4.93
CA SER A 100 6.73 -8.74 5.59
C SER A 100 6.68 -9.91 4.61
N GLU A 101 6.04 -9.72 3.45
CA GLU A 101 5.91 -10.75 2.42
C GLU A 101 7.27 -11.09 1.80
N VAL A 102 8.07 -10.05 1.53
CA VAL A 102 9.44 -10.23 1.01
C VAL A 102 10.30 -11.01 2.00
N VAL A 103 10.20 -10.71 3.30
CA VAL A 103 10.92 -11.45 4.36
C VAL A 103 10.45 -12.89 4.44
N SER A 104 9.15 -13.16 4.42
CA SER A 104 8.59 -14.52 4.40
C SER A 104 9.14 -15.33 3.23
N LYS A 105 9.16 -14.75 2.02
CA LYS A 105 9.70 -15.45 0.84
C LYS A 105 11.19 -15.72 0.92
N ILE A 106 11.98 -14.81 1.50
CA ILE A 106 13.41 -15.06 1.71
C ILE A 106 13.60 -16.18 2.74
N GLN A 107 12.79 -16.21 3.79
CA GLN A 107 12.88 -17.22 4.84
C GLN A 107 12.46 -18.62 4.33
N GLU A 108 11.51 -18.70 3.40
CA GLU A 108 11.20 -19.94 2.68
C GLU A 108 12.38 -20.47 1.86
N LEU A 109 13.17 -19.57 1.27
CA LEU A 109 14.32 -19.92 0.43
C LEU A 109 15.61 -20.15 1.24
N GLU A 110 15.75 -19.47 2.38
CA GLU A 110 16.90 -19.54 3.28
C GLU A 110 16.45 -19.69 4.74
N PRO A 111 15.94 -20.88 5.14
CA PRO A 111 15.48 -21.11 6.52
C PRO A 111 16.62 -21.10 7.54
N GLU A 112 17.87 -21.19 7.09
CA GLU A 112 19.08 -21.22 7.92
C GLU A 112 19.41 -19.84 8.54
N LYS A 113 18.81 -18.74 8.03
CA LYS A 113 19.09 -17.39 8.53
C LYS A 113 18.09 -16.92 9.59
N ASP A 114 18.61 -16.22 10.60
CA ASP A 114 17.82 -15.53 11.62
C ASP A 114 16.81 -14.55 11.00
N ALA A 115 15.52 -14.83 11.18
CA ALA A 115 14.41 -14.03 10.66
C ALA A 115 14.50 -12.55 11.09
N ASP A 116 14.90 -12.28 12.33
CA ASP A 116 14.99 -10.93 12.88
C ASP A 116 16.10 -10.08 12.22
N LYS A 117 17.25 -10.70 11.97
CA LYS A 117 18.38 -10.01 11.30
C LYS A 117 18.05 -9.80 9.83
N LEU A 118 17.41 -10.79 9.22
CA LEU A 118 17.00 -10.74 7.82
C LEU A 118 15.95 -9.64 7.59
N GLY A 119 14.93 -9.57 8.45
CA GLY A 119 13.90 -8.54 8.38
C GLY A 119 14.47 -7.12 8.44
N LYS A 120 15.39 -6.86 9.39
CA LYS A 120 16.07 -5.55 9.49
C LYS A 120 16.89 -5.24 8.24
N ALA A 121 17.65 -6.20 7.74
CA ALA A 121 18.45 -6.03 6.53
C ALA A 121 17.59 -5.74 5.30
N VAL A 122 16.49 -6.47 5.13
CA VAL A 122 15.52 -6.29 4.03
C VAL A 122 14.89 -4.91 4.09
N ILE A 123 14.42 -4.46 5.26
CA ILE A 123 13.81 -3.13 5.42
C ILE A 123 14.79 -2.02 5.04
N VAL A 124 16.03 -2.08 5.55
CA VAL A 124 17.07 -1.08 5.24
C VAL A 124 17.39 -1.08 3.74
N LYS A 125 17.51 -2.26 3.13
CA LYS A 125 17.82 -2.40 1.71
C LYS A 125 16.69 -1.95 0.81
N LEU A 126 15.44 -2.35 1.06
CA LEU A 126 14.27 -1.86 0.31
C LEU A 126 14.14 -0.35 0.40
N ALA A 127 14.30 0.23 1.60
CA ALA A 127 14.29 1.68 1.76
C ALA A 127 15.43 2.36 0.98
N SER A 128 16.64 1.76 0.96
CA SER A 128 17.76 2.26 0.16
C SER A 128 17.51 2.18 -1.34
N LEU A 129 16.92 1.10 -1.83
CA LEU A 129 16.62 0.90 -3.26
C LEU A 129 15.51 1.87 -3.71
N PHE A 130 14.50 2.07 -2.87
CA PHE A 130 13.45 3.06 -3.12
C PHE A 130 14.03 4.48 -3.13
N LYS A 131 14.84 4.83 -2.13
CA LYS A 131 15.56 6.11 -2.09
C LYS A 131 16.54 6.31 -3.24
N ALA A 132 17.05 5.23 -3.84
CA ALA A 132 17.91 5.31 -5.02
C ALA A 132 17.11 5.43 -6.32
N GLY A 133 15.78 5.29 -6.29
CA GLY A 133 14.93 5.29 -7.47
C GLY A 133 15.12 4.05 -8.34
N ARG A 134 15.48 2.90 -7.73
CA ARG A 134 15.66 1.61 -8.41
C ARG A 134 14.42 0.71 -8.36
N ILE A 135 13.56 0.96 -7.38
CA ILE A 135 12.26 0.33 -7.18
C ILE A 135 11.25 1.43 -6.87
N LYS A 136 9.99 1.21 -7.21
CA LYS A 136 8.89 2.10 -6.83
C LYS A 136 8.30 1.68 -5.49
N GLY A 137 7.75 2.65 -4.78
CA GLY A 137 7.17 2.44 -3.45
C GLY A 137 5.87 3.20 -3.34
N THR A 138 4.77 2.47 -3.16
CA THR A 138 3.43 3.04 -2.98
C THR A 138 3.04 2.92 -1.51
N LYS A 139 2.73 4.05 -0.87
CA LYS A 139 2.30 4.05 0.53
C LYS A 139 0.81 3.66 0.61
N LEU A 140 0.54 2.50 1.19
CA LEU A 140 -0.81 1.97 1.42
C LEU A 140 -1.00 1.71 2.92
N ASN A 141 -2.03 2.30 3.53
CA ASN A 141 -2.38 2.10 4.94
C ASN A 141 -1.20 2.28 5.92
N GLY A 142 -0.38 3.31 5.70
CA GLY A 142 0.80 3.60 6.54
C GLY A 142 2.01 2.67 6.30
N LYS A 143 1.88 1.64 5.46
CA LYS A 143 2.97 0.74 5.06
C LYS A 143 3.42 1.06 3.64
N TYR A 144 4.67 0.75 3.32
CA TYR A 144 5.20 0.86 1.96
C TYR A 144 5.07 -0.48 1.25
N LYS A 145 4.43 -0.45 0.08
CA LYS A 145 4.38 -1.55 -0.87
C LYS A 145 5.41 -1.26 -1.96
N TYR A 146 6.37 -2.17 -2.13
CA TYR A 146 7.48 -2.00 -3.05
C TYR A 146 7.23 -2.81 -4.32
N GLU A 147 7.54 -2.22 -5.47
CA GLU A 147 7.44 -2.85 -6.78
C GLU A 147 8.67 -2.48 -7.63
N LEU A 148 8.97 -3.29 -8.63
CA LEU A 148 10.12 -3.08 -9.51
C LEU A 148 9.83 -2.05 -10.61
#